data_AF-A0A518LGW4-F1
#
_entry.id   AF-A0A518LGW4-F1
#
_cell.length_a   1.000
_cell.length_b   1.000
_cell.length_c   1.000
_cell.angle_alpha   90.00
_cell.angle_beta   90.00
_cell.angle_gamma   90.00
#
_symmetry.space_group_name_H-M   'P 1'
#
loop_
_entity.id
_entity.type
_entity.pdbx_description
1 polymer ?
#
loop_
_entity_poly.entity_id
_entity_poly.type
_entity_poly.pdbx_seq_one_letter_code
_entity_poly.pdbx_strand_id
1 'polypeptide(L)'
;MKLPNFRLYDTQATTSMLVAIFCSLCLIMMTAVIFKGINTENWVIPYNPEAGMGQYRPSLVLLFTAVSILGGGVAAFMGFRSLGQQRNSKQGRSMVGLLLGVVVIPLSIVLYATWKELSEPIIRSTGAA
;
A
#
# COMPACT_ATOMS: atom_id res chain seq x y z
N MET A 1 17.24 19.79 -14.36
CA MET A 1 17.30 19.15 -13.02
C MET A 1 18.28 17.99 -13.09
N LYS A 2 19.17 17.81 -12.10
CA LYS A 2 20.10 16.64 -12.06
C LYS A 2 19.36 15.42 -11.49
N LEU A 3 19.51 14.26 -12.14
CA LEU A 3 18.93 13.00 -11.67
C LEU A 3 19.59 12.55 -10.33
N PRO A 4 18.83 11.88 -9.44
CA PRO A 4 19.38 11.36 -8.19
C PRO A 4 20.43 10.27 -8.45
N ASN A 5 21.58 10.37 -7.78
CA ASN A 5 22.64 9.37 -7.85
C ASN A 5 22.48 8.31 -6.75
N PHE A 6 21.90 7.16 -7.09
CA PHE A 6 21.70 6.06 -6.16
C PHE A 6 22.97 5.32 -5.74
N ARG A 7 24.16 5.68 -6.25
CA ARG A 7 25.42 5.18 -5.68
C ARG A 7 25.73 5.79 -4.31
N LEU A 8 25.14 6.95 -4.00
CA LEU A 8 25.33 7.63 -2.72
C LEU A 8 24.31 7.10 -1.69
N TYR A 9 24.81 6.66 -0.54
CA TYR A 9 23.97 6.13 0.54
C TYR A 9 22.99 7.17 1.10
N ASP A 10 23.37 8.45 1.14
CA ASP A 10 22.47 9.53 1.58
C ASP A 10 21.25 9.72 0.65
N THR A 11 21.44 9.52 -0.65
CA THR A 11 20.37 9.56 -1.65
C THR A 11 19.47 8.33 -1.53
N GLN A 12 20.07 7.15 -1.30
CA GLN A 12 19.30 5.93 -1.02
C GLN A 12 18.46 6.07 0.26
N ALA A 13 19.04 6.59 1.34
CA ALA A 13 18.36 6.81 2.61
C ALA A 13 17.16 7.76 2.46
N THR A 14 17.35 8.87 1.74
CA THR A 14 16.27 9.84 1.52
C THR A 14 15.18 9.27 0.62
N THR A 15 15.56 8.57 -0.46
CA THR A 15 14.58 7.97 -1.39
C THR A 15 13.81 6.83 -0.73
N SER A 16 14.51 5.95 0.01
CA SER A 16 13.91 4.88 0.80
C SER A 16 12.83 5.41 1.73
N MET A 17 13.12 6.47 2.49
CA MET A 17 12.15 7.13 3.37
C MET A 17 10.94 7.69 2.59
N LEU A 18 11.17 8.40 1.49
CA LEU A 18 10.07 8.99 0.70
C LEU A 18 9.17 7.92 0.06
N VAL A 19 9.77 6.87 -0.50
CA VAL A 19 9.04 5.74 -1.07
C VAL A 19 8.25 5.03 0.03
N ALA A 20 8.84 4.80 1.20
CA ALA A 20 8.15 4.19 2.32
C ALA A 20 6.93 5.01 2.77
N ILE A 21 7.08 6.33 2.94
CA ILE A 21 5.98 7.23 3.32
C ILE A 21 4.87 7.17 2.27
N PHE A 22 5.20 7.25 0.98
CA PHE A 22 4.22 7.14 -0.09
C PHE A 22 3.48 5.80 -0.06
N CYS A 23 4.18 4.69 0.14
CA CYS A 23 3.57 3.36 0.23
C CYS A 23 2.68 3.22 1.47
N SER A 24 3.05 3.83 2.59
CA SER A 24 2.20 3.91 3.78
C SER A 24 0.93 4.72 3.53
N LEU A 25 1.01 5.82 2.77
CA LEU A 25 -0.18 6.57 2.36
C LEU A 25 -1.09 5.73 1.45
N CYS A 26 -0.53 5.00 0.48
CA CYS A 26 -1.29 4.05 -0.34
C CYS A 26 -1.97 2.97 0.50
N LEU A 27 -1.28 2.44 1.52
CA LEU A 27 -1.85 1.46 2.45
C LEU A 27 -3.05 2.05 3.22
N ILE A 28 -2.94 3.28 3.72
CA ILE A 28 -4.05 3.98 4.40
C ILE A 28 -5.24 4.17 3.44
N MET A 29 -4.97 4.57 2.19
CA MET A 29 -6.02 4.71 1.18
C MET A 29 -6.68 3.38 0.83
N MET A 30 -5.91 2.29 0.76
CA MET A 30 -6.42 0.93 0.58
C MET A 30 -7.35 0.54 1.72
N THR A 31 -6.96 0.76 2.98
CA THR A 31 -7.82 0.53 4.15
C THR A 31 -9.13 1.31 4.04
N ALA A 32 -9.07 2.59 3.68
CA ALA A 32 -10.26 3.42 3.49
C ALA A 32 -11.17 2.89 2.37
N VAL A 33 -10.58 2.42 1.26
CA VAL A 33 -11.35 1.85 0.14
C VAL A 33 -12.02 0.53 0.52
N ILE A 34 -11.32 -0.34 1.25
CA ILE A 34 -11.82 -1.65 1.69
C ILE A 34 -12.96 -1.48 2.69
N PHE A 35 -12.73 -0.74 3.77
CA PHE A 35 -13.69 -0.68 4.89
C PHE A 35 -14.82 0.35 4.70
N LYS A 36 -14.82 1.10 3.60
CA LYS A 36 -15.90 2.06 3.33
C LYS A 36 -17.24 1.34 3.13
N GLY A 37 -18.21 1.63 3.99
CA GLY A 37 -19.54 1.03 3.91
C GLY A 37 -19.55 -0.47 4.22
N ILE A 38 -18.65 -0.93 5.09
CA ILE A 38 -18.69 -2.29 5.65
C ILE A 38 -20.03 -2.51 6.37
N ASN A 39 -20.66 -3.65 6.12
CA ASN A 39 -21.83 -4.08 6.90
C ASN A 39 -21.34 -4.88 8.11
N THR A 40 -21.35 -4.26 9.28
CA THR A 40 -20.87 -4.85 10.54
C THR A 40 -21.77 -5.97 11.06
N GLU A 41 -23.03 -6.06 10.63
CA GLU A 41 -23.96 -7.10 11.06
C GLU A 41 -23.63 -8.44 10.40
N ASN A 42 -23.36 -8.41 9.08
CA ASN A 42 -23.06 -9.60 8.29
C ASN A 42 -21.55 -9.82 8.09
N TRP A 43 -20.70 -8.91 8.56
CA TRP A 43 -19.24 -8.95 8.38
C TRP A 43 -18.78 -9.00 6.91
N VAL A 44 -19.56 -8.37 6.03
CA VAL A 44 -19.28 -8.34 4.57
C VAL A 44 -18.97 -6.94 4.09
N ILE A 45 -18.18 -6.87 3.02
CA ILE A 45 -17.79 -5.64 2.35
C ILE A 45 -18.56 -5.56 1.03
N PRO A 46 -19.75 -4.93 1.03
CA PRO A 46 -20.56 -4.85 -0.16
C PRO A 46 -19.93 -3.89 -1.18
N TYR A 47 -19.89 -4.30 -2.45
CA TYR A 47 -19.53 -3.41 -3.55
C TYR A 47 -20.45 -3.61 -4.76
N ASN A 48 -20.72 -2.53 -5.50
CA ASN A 48 -21.52 -2.61 -6.72
C ASN A 48 -20.59 -2.71 -7.93
N PRO A 49 -20.53 -3.86 -8.63
CA PRO A 49 -19.64 -4.03 -9.78
C PRO A 49 -20.07 -3.22 -11.02
N GLU A 50 -21.32 -2.75 -11.10
CA GLU A 50 -21.91 -2.19 -12.32
C GLU A 50 -22.12 -0.67 -12.26
N ALA A 51 -22.01 -0.04 -11.09
CA ALA A 51 -22.30 1.38 -10.97
C ALA A 51 -21.44 2.14 -9.95
N GLY A 52 -21.22 3.42 -10.26
CA GLY A 52 -20.57 4.40 -9.39
C GLY A 52 -19.10 4.09 -9.10
N MET A 53 -18.64 4.41 -7.90
CA MET A 53 -17.27 4.11 -7.45
C MET A 53 -17.05 2.62 -7.12
N GLY A 54 -18.13 1.81 -7.07
CA GLY A 54 -18.07 0.39 -6.73
C GLY A 54 -17.31 -0.44 -7.76
N GLN A 55 -17.50 -0.14 -9.05
CA GLN A 55 -16.87 -0.85 -10.17
C GLN A 55 -15.33 -0.79 -10.13
N TYR A 56 -14.78 0.31 -9.61
CA TYR A 56 -13.33 0.53 -9.55
C TYR A 56 -12.70 -0.01 -8.27
N ARG A 57 -13.49 -0.43 -7.26
CA ARG A 57 -12.95 -0.88 -5.97
C ARG A 57 -11.99 -2.06 -6.13
N PRO A 58 -12.31 -3.14 -6.87
CA PRO A 58 -11.38 -4.26 -7.03
C PRO A 58 -10.05 -3.83 -7.66
N SER A 59 -10.11 -3.00 -8.71
CA SER A 59 -8.92 -2.49 -9.39
C SER A 59 -8.08 -1.57 -8.50
N LEU A 60 -8.72 -0.70 -7.71
CA LEU A 60 -8.03 0.17 -6.75
C LEU A 60 -7.36 -0.63 -5.63
N VAL A 61 -8.05 -1.64 -5.08
CA VAL A 61 -7.48 -2.53 -4.07
C VAL A 61 -6.26 -3.25 -4.63
N LEU A 62 -6.34 -3.79 -5.84
CA LEU A 62 -5.22 -4.46 -6.50
C LEU A 62 -4.05 -3.50 -6.79
N LEU A 63 -4.35 -2.29 -7.29
CA LEU A 63 -3.34 -1.27 -7.56
C LEU A 63 -2.60 -0.86 -6.28
N PHE A 64 -3.33 -0.55 -5.21
CA PHE A 64 -2.70 -0.16 -3.94
C PHE A 64 -1.92 -1.33 -3.32
N THR A 65 -2.42 -2.55 -3.42
CA THR A 65 -1.68 -3.75 -2.99
C THR A 65 -0.35 -3.86 -3.74
N ALA A 66 -0.37 -3.77 -5.07
CA ALA A 66 0.84 -3.87 -5.88
C ALA A 66 1.85 -2.76 -5.57
N VAL A 67 1.39 -1.51 -5.46
CA VAL A 67 2.24 -0.36 -5.13
C VAL A 67 2.85 -0.50 -3.74
N SER A 68 2.06 -0.91 -2.74
CA SER A 68 2.54 -1.10 -1.37
C SER A 68 3.55 -2.24 -1.25
N ILE A 69 3.35 -3.37 -1.93
CA ILE A 69 4.31 -4.49 -1.91
C ILE A 69 5.61 -4.12 -2.63
N LEU A 70 5.51 -3.65 -3.89
CA LEU A 70 6.69 -3.35 -4.71
C LEU A 70 7.47 -2.16 -4.14
N GLY A 71 6.77 -1.07 -3.82
CA GLY A 71 7.38 0.11 -3.25
C GLY A 71 7.88 -0.11 -1.83
N GLY A 72 7.16 -0.87 -1.00
CA GLY A 72 7.62 -1.31 0.32
C GLY A 72 8.91 -2.15 0.23
N GLY A 73 9.00 -3.06 -0.74
CA GLY A 73 10.19 -3.87 -0.99
C GLY A 73 11.40 -3.03 -1.41
N VAL A 74 11.20 -2.09 -2.34
CA VAL A 74 12.25 -1.14 -2.76
C VAL A 74 12.71 -0.27 -1.58
N ALA A 75 11.77 0.27 -0.80
CA ALA A 75 12.07 1.08 0.37
C ALA A 75 12.85 0.28 1.42
N ALA A 76 12.39 -0.93 1.74
CA ALA A 76 13.05 -1.82 2.69
C ALA A 76 14.48 -2.17 2.25
N PHE A 77 14.66 -2.55 0.98
CA PHE A 77 15.96 -2.90 0.43
C PHE A 77 16.96 -1.73 0.46
N MET A 78 16.53 -0.55 0.00
CA MET A 78 17.37 0.65 0.02
C MET A 78 17.66 1.15 1.44
N GLY A 79 16.69 1.01 2.34
CA GLY A 79 16.82 1.32 3.77
C GLY A 79 17.86 0.42 4.41
N PHE A 80 17.72 -0.89 4.25
CA PHE A 80 18.67 -1.89 4.73
C PHE A 80 20.08 -1.66 4.20
N ARG A 81 20.22 -1.45 2.88
CA ARG A 81 21.53 -1.29 2.24
C ARG A 81 22.28 -0.04 2.71
N SER A 82 21.56 1.04 3.02
CA SER A 82 22.16 2.30 3.46
C SER A 82 22.37 2.38 4.98
N LEU A 83 21.65 1.57 5.76
CA LEU A 83 21.77 1.52 7.21
C LEU A 83 23.16 1.00 7.64
N GLY A 84 23.75 1.60 8.67
CA GLY A 84 25.04 1.18 9.23
C GLY A 84 26.27 1.57 8.39
N GLN A 85 26.09 2.15 7.20
CA GLN A 85 27.19 2.62 6.38
C GLN A 85 27.84 3.87 6.99
N GLN A 86 29.15 3.85 7.26
CA GLN A 86 29.87 5.00 7.86
C GLN A 86 29.73 6.30 7.05
N ARG A 87 29.57 6.20 5.72
CA ARG A 87 29.40 7.34 4.83
C ARG A 87 27.95 7.84 4.72
N ASN A 88 27.00 7.23 5.43
CA ASN A 88 25.61 7.66 5.47
C ASN A 88 25.40 8.56 6.69
N SER A 89 25.20 9.86 6.43
CA SER A 89 24.90 10.86 7.46
C SER A 89 23.43 10.83 7.90
N LYS A 90 22.58 10.09 7.17
CA LYS A 90 21.12 10.08 7.29
C LYS A 90 20.59 8.72 7.77
N GLN A 91 21.24 8.12 8.76
CA GLN A 91 20.88 6.81 9.32
C GLN A 91 19.41 6.72 9.74
N GLY A 92 18.87 7.77 10.37
CA GLY A 92 17.46 7.81 10.76
C GLY A 92 16.50 7.66 9.57
N ARG A 93 16.84 8.22 8.40
CA ARG A 93 16.01 8.08 7.19
C ARG A 93 16.06 6.67 6.62
N SER A 94 17.24 6.04 6.64
CA SER A 94 17.42 4.63 6.28
C SER A 94 16.60 3.72 7.18
N MET A 95 16.58 4.01 8.49
CA MET A 95 15.82 3.24 9.47
C MET A 95 14.31 3.39 9.24
N VAL A 96 13.81 4.61 9.03
CA VAL A 96 12.39 4.84 8.71
C VAL A 96 12.00 4.10 7.43
N GLY A 97 12.80 4.24 6.37
CA GLY A 97 12.52 3.57 5.09
C GLY A 97 12.55 2.04 5.19
N LEU A 98 13.46 1.49 6.00
CA LEU A 98 13.51 0.06 6.31
C LEU A 98 12.26 -0.40 7.06
N LEU A 99 11.99 0.19 8.22
CA LEU A 99 10.91 -0.24 9.12
C LEU A 99 9.55 -0.11 8.46
N LEU A 100 9.25 1.05 7.87
CA LEU A 100 7.98 1.26 7.17
C LEU A 100 7.86 0.36 5.94
N GLY A 101 8.94 0.17 5.16
CA GLY A 101 8.93 -0.75 4.03
C GLY A 101 8.60 -2.19 4.46
N VAL A 102 9.23 -2.68 5.52
CA VAL A 102 9.00 -4.03 6.07
C VAL A 102 7.60 -4.19 6.65
N VAL A 103 7.03 -3.15 7.27
CA VAL A 103 5.68 -3.20 7.86
C VAL A 103 4.57 -3.09 6.81
N VAL A 104 4.76 -2.27 5.78
CA VAL A 104 3.74 -2.04 4.74
C VAL A 104 3.45 -3.31 3.94
N ILE A 105 4.46 -4.13 3.66
CA ILE A 105 4.31 -5.37 2.88
C ILE A 105 3.31 -6.35 3.53
N PRO A 106 3.53 -6.87 4.76
CA PRO A 106 2.61 -7.82 5.37
C PRO A 106 1.22 -7.23 5.60
N LEU A 107 1.11 -5.95 5.98
CA LEU A 107 -0.19 -5.30 6.15
C LEU A 107 -0.97 -5.22 4.84
N SER A 108 -0.31 -4.93 3.72
CA SER A 108 -0.96 -4.91 2.40
C SER A 108 -1.48 -6.30 1.99
N ILE A 109 -0.73 -7.36 2.31
CA ILE A 109 -1.16 -8.75 2.06
C ILE A 109 -2.38 -9.09 2.90
N VAL A 110 -2.36 -8.76 4.20
CA VAL A 110 -3.49 -9.01 5.11
C VAL A 110 -4.73 -8.27 4.62
N LEU A 111 -4.64 -6.98 4.29
CA LEU A 111 -5.77 -6.20 3.79
C LEU A 111 -6.30 -6.75 2.45
N TYR A 112 -5.43 -7.17 1.55
CA TYR A 112 -5.84 -7.79 0.29
C TYR A 112 -6.58 -9.11 0.53
N ALA A 113 -6.09 -9.95 1.45
CA ALA A 113 -6.74 -11.19 1.83
C ALA A 113 -8.12 -10.91 2.47
N THR A 114 -8.21 -9.94 3.39
CA THR A 114 -9.48 -9.50 3.98
C THR A 114 -10.48 -9.04 2.91
N TRP A 115 -10.04 -8.26 1.92
CA TRP A 115 -10.91 -7.89 0.81
C TRP A 115 -11.38 -9.12 0.04
N LYS A 116 -10.47 -10.03 -0.33
CA LYS A 116 -10.81 -11.22 -1.12
C LYS A 116 -11.81 -12.14 -0.38
N GLU A 117 -11.69 -12.28 0.92
CA GLU A 117 -12.54 -13.15 1.74
C GLU A 117 -13.90 -12.53 2.07
N LEU A 118 -13.95 -11.21 2.27
CA LEU A 118 -15.17 -10.53 2.75
C LEU A 118 -15.88 -9.70 1.67
N SER A 119 -15.30 -9.53 0.47
CA SER A 119 -15.93 -8.73 -0.59
C SER A 119 -17.10 -9.49 -1.22
N GLU A 120 -18.29 -8.88 -1.17
CA GLU A 120 -19.48 -9.43 -1.81
C GLU A 120 -20.04 -8.44 -2.84
N PRO A 121 -20.26 -8.89 -4.10
CA PRO A 121 -20.93 -8.07 -5.08
C PRO A 121 -22.41 -7.93 -4.73
N ILE A 122 -22.92 -6.71 -4.70
CA ILE A 122 -24.35 -6.46 -4.56
C ILE A 122 -25.03 -6.86 -5.87
N ILE A 123 -25.63 -8.05 -5.92
CA ILE A 123 -26.46 -8.49 -7.04
C ILE A 123 -27.79 -7.74 -6.94
N ARG A 124 -28.02 -6.78 -7.83
CA ARG A 124 -29.38 -6.27 -8.02
C ARG A 124 -30.20 -7.40 -8.61
N SER A 125 -31.22 -7.86 -7.89
CA SER A 125 -32.30 -8.63 -8.50
C SER A 125 -32.84 -7.79 -9.68
N THR A 126 -32.59 -8.23 -10.90
CA THR A 126 -33.41 -7.86 -12.06
C THR A 126 -34.80 -8.46 -11.84
N GLY A 127 -35.54 -7.87 -10.91
CA GLY A 127 -36.89 -8.25 -10.55
C GLY A 127 -37.87 -7.17 -10.98
N ALA A 128 -38.60 -7.49 -12.04
CA ALA A 128 -39.90 -6.94 -12.43
C ALA A 128 -40.01 -5.42 -12.66
N ALA A 129 -39.99 -5.04 -13.94
CA ALA A 129 -40.90 -4.04 -14.49
C ALA A 129 -41.39 -4.54 -15.85
#